data_AF-A0A8X6X5E2-F1
#
_entry.id   AF-A0A8X6X5E2-F1
#
_cell.length_a   1.000
_cell.length_b   1.000
_cell.length_c   1.000
_cell.angle_alpha   90.00
_cell.angle_beta   90.00
_cell.angle_gamma   90.00
#
_symmetry.space_group_name_H-M   'P 1'
#
loop_
_entity.id
_entity.type
_entity.pdbx_description
1 polymer ?
#
loop_
_entity_poly.entity_id
_entity_poly.type
_entity_poly.pdbx_seq_one_letter_code
_entity_poly.pdbx_strand_id
1 'polypeptide(L)'
;MTEAQLELLQIYGKNIIMVDLPHGTNQYGYLLTTVMVSDDNHEGLPVAICYSNRVCSDIFEPFFEEMRNRLTHLQSKVFMSDDPSFWNACK
;
A
#
# COMPACT_ATOMS: atom_id res chain seq x y z
N MET A 1 -0.53 9.84 -3.24
CA MET A 1 -1.75 9.32 -3.90
C MET A 1 -2.34 10.42 -4.75
N THR A 2 -2.71 10.15 -6.00
CA THR A 2 -3.48 11.08 -6.85
C THR A 2 -4.98 10.92 -6.59
N GLU A 3 -5.82 11.82 -7.10
CA GLU A 3 -7.28 11.66 -6.98
C GLU A 3 -7.78 10.38 -7.69
N ALA A 4 -7.23 10.04 -8.85
CA ALA A 4 -7.57 8.79 -9.53
C ALA A 4 -7.21 7.55 -8.70
N GLN A 5 -6.05 7.56 -8.04
CA GLN A 5 -5.66 6.47 -7.14
C GLN A 5 -6.55 6.37 -5.90
N LEU A 6 -6.99 7.52 -5.37
CA LEU A 6 -7.94 7.57 -4.26
C LEU A 6 -9.30 6.99 -4.67
N GLU A 7 -9.78 7.32 -5.87
CA GLU A 7 -11.01 6.76 -6.42
C GLU A 7 -10.92 5.25 -6.61
N LEU A 8 -9.82 4.74 -7.19
CA LEU A 8 -9.57 3.29 -7.30
C LEU A 8 -9.56 2.60 -5.94
N LEU A 9 -8.94 3.22 -4.93
CA LEU A 9 -8.89 2.69 -3.57
C LEU A 9 -10.29 2.67 -2.91
N GLN A 10 -11.13 3.66 -3.19
CA GLN A 10 -12.51 3.71 -2.70
C GLN A 10 -13.42 2.66 -3.37
N ILE A 11 -13.21 2.40 -4.67
CA ILE A 11 -13.98 1.41 -5.45
C ILE A 11 -13.58 -0.01 -5.03
N TYR A 12 -12.28 -0.33 -5.10
CA TYR A 12 -11.80 -1.72 -5.02
C TYR A 12 -11.16 -2.10 -3.67
N GLY A 13 -10.74 -1.13 -2.86
CA GLY A 13 -9.99 -1.39 -1.63
C GLY A 13 -10.74 -2.16 -0.54
N LYS A 14 -12.07 -2.25 -0.62
CA LYS A 14 -12.89 -3.03 0.34
C LYS A 14 -12.71 -4.54 0.19
N ASN A 15 -12.22 -5.02 -0.94
CA ASN A 15 -12.09 -6.45 -1.19
C ASN A 15 -10.69 -6.96 -0.81
N ILE A 16 -9.67 -6.55 -1.56
CA ILE A 16 -8.29 -6.99 -1.38
C ILE A 16 -7.37 -5.78 -1.49
N ILE A 17 -6.55 -5.57 -0.47
CA ILE A 17 -5.40 -4.66 -0.49
C ILE A 17 -4.14 -5.52 -0.47
N MET A 18 -3.22 -5.23 -1.38
CA MET A 18 -1.92 -5.88 -1.49
C MET A 18 -0.83 -4.84 -1.21
N VAL A 19 0.15 -5.21 -0.40
CA VAL A 19 1.37 -4.43 -0.20
C VAL A 19 2.55 -5.28 -0.62
N ASP A 20 3.28 -4.79 -1.61
CA ASP A 20 4.44 -5.48 -2.17
C ASP A 20 5.68 -4.59 -2.13
N LEU A 21 6.82 -5.23 -1.96
CA LEU A 21 8.13 -4.61 -2.03
C LEU A 21 8.97 -5.48 -2.98
N PRO A 22 9.19 -5.03 -4.24
CA PRO A 22 9.92 -5.81 -5.21
C PRO A 22 11.34 -6.04 -4.70
N HIS A 23 11.89 -7.20 -5.05
CA HIS A 23 13.22 -7.57 -4.57
C HIS A 23 14.27 -6.61 -5.14
N GLY A 24 14.90 -5.83 -4.27
CA GLY A 24 16.05 -4.99 -4.60
C GLY A 24 15.78 -3.49 -4.43
N THR A 25 16.82 -2.71 -4.72
CA THR A 25 16.79 -1.25 -4.64
C THR A 25 17.02 -0.66 -6.03
N ASN A 26 16.63 0.60 -6.21
CA ASN A 26 17.13 1.37 -7.35
C ASN A 26 18.66 1.62 -7.22
N GLN A 27 19.25 2.28 -8.22
CA GLN A 27 20.69 2.60 -8.25
C GLN A 27 21.19 3.47 -7.08
N TYR A 28 20.28 4.08 -6.32
CA TYR A 28 20.57 4.94 -5.17
C TYR A 28 20.34 4.25 -3.82
N GLY A 29 20.01 2.95 -3.82
CA GLY A 29 19.74 2.19 -2.59
C GLY A 29 18.35 2.43 -1.98
N TYR A 30 17.40 3.00 -2.73
CA TYR A 30 16.01 3.12 -2.28
C TYR A 30 15.18 1.91 -2.67
N LEU A 31 14.34 1.48 -1.73
CA LEU A 31 13.29 0.50 -1.85
C LEU A 31 12.01 1.18 -2.35
N LEU A 32 11.21 0.46 -3.13
CA LEU A 32 9.90 0.93 -3.60
C LEU A 32 8.81 0.04 -3.00
N THR A 33 8.06 0.51 -2.03
CA THR A 33 6.86 -0.19 -1.57
C THR A 33 5.66 0.25 -2.41
N THR A 34 4.87 -0.69 -2.90
CA THR A 34 3.65 -0.41 -3.66
C THR A 34 2.45 -0.96 -2.92
N VAL A 35 1.43 -0.12 -2.74
CA VAL A 35 0.10 -0.55 -2.31
C VAL A 35 -0.79 -0.67 -3.54
N MET A 36 -1.44 -1.81 -3.69
CA MET A 36 -2.30 -2.14 -4.81
C MET A 36 -3.67 -2.61 -4.33
N VAL A 37 -4.68 -2.44 -5.18
CA VAL A 37 -6.01 -3.03 -5.03
C VAL A 37 -6.26 -4.02 -6.16
N SER A 38 -7.06 -5.06 -5.92
CA SER A 38 -7.51 -5.96 -6.98
C SER A 38 -8.80 -5.42 -7.57
N ASP A 39 -8.84 -5.27 -8.89
CA ASP A 39 -10.09 -4.99 -9.59
C ASP A 39 -10.96 -6.26 -9.75
N ASP A 40 -12.09 -6.12 -10.44
CA ASP A 40 -13.03 -7.21 -10.71
C ASP A 40 -12.49 -8.26 -11.71
N ASN A 41 -11.44 -7.91 -12.48
CA ASN A 41 -10.74 -8.82 -13.40
C ASN A 41 -9.52 -9.48 -12.76
N HIS A 42 -9.30 -9.27 -11.46
CA HIS A 42 -8.13 -9.73 -10.72
C HIS A 42 -6.79 -9.12 -11.17
N GLU A 43 -6.83 -7.92 -11.75
CA GLU A 43 -5.65 -7.12 -12.03
C GLU A 43 -5.25 -6.28 -10.80
N GLY A 44 -3.95 -6.19 -10.54
CA GLY A 44 -3.40 -5.34 -9.49
C GLY A 44 -3.23 -3.90 -9.95
N LEU A 45 -3.98 -2.98 -9.34
CA LEU A 45 -3.93 -1.55 -9.66
C LEU A 45 -3.18 -0.78 -8.55
N PRO A 46 -2.07 -0.06 -8.86
CA PRO A 46 -1.29 0.66 -7.86
C PRO A 46 -2.00 1.94 -7.39
N VAL A 47 -2.26 2.02 -6.08
CA VAL A 47 -2.97 3.13 -5.43
C VAL A 47 -2.04 3.99 -4.57
N ALA A 48 -0.91 3.47 -4.10
CA ALA A 48 0.09 4.27 -3.41
C ALA A 48 1.49 3.70 -3.59
N ILE A 49 2.50 4.57 -3.52
CA ILE A 49 3.91 4.19 -3.56
C ILE A 49 4.66 4.91 -2.44
N CYS A 50 5.64 4.23 -1.86
CA CYS A 50 6.56 4.78 -0.89
C CYS A 50 8.00 4.46 -1.32
N TYR A 51 8.84 5.49 -1.42
CA TYR A 51 10.28 5.29 -1.54
C TYR A 51 10.91 5.42 -0.16
N SER A 52 11.67 4.42 0.25
CA SER A 52 12.35 4.41 1.54
C SER A 52 13.75 3.81 1.43
N ASN A 53 14.62 4.13 2.37
CA ASN A 53 15.96 3.51 2.46
C ASN A 53 16.00 2.29 3.39
N ARG A 54 14.87 1.95 4.01
CA ARG A 54 14.72 0.83 4.96
C ARG A 54 13.28 0.36 5.04
N VAL A 55 13.10 -0.89 5.45
CA VAL A 55 11.80 -1.49 5.77
C VAL A 55 11.64 -1.47 7.29
N CYS A 56 10.92 -0.49 7.84
CA CYS A 56 10.75 -0.33 9.28
C CYS A 56 9.43 0.39 9.59
N SER A 57 8.86 0.14 10.77
CA SER A 57 7.53 0.65 11.13
C SER A 57 7.50 2.19 11.22
N ASP A 58 8.61 2.82 11.60
CA ASP A 58 8.77 4.28 11.63
C ASP A 58 8.57 4.96 10.27
N ILE A 59 8.72 4.21 9.17
CA ILE A 59 8.44 4.68 7.80
C ILE A 59 7.00 4.36 7.38
N PHE A 60 6.51 3.15 7.68
CA PHE A 60 5.22 2.69 7.17
C PHE A 60 4.03 3.17 7.98
N GLU A 61 4.18 3.40 9.29
CA GLU A 61 3.13 4.00 10.14
C GLU A 61 2.67 5.36 9.59
N PRO A 62 3.55 6.37 9.39
CA PRO A 62 3.12 7.66 8.85
C PRO A 62 2.65 7.56 7.39
N PHE A 63 3.21 6.63 6.61
CA PHE A 63 2.76 6.38 5.23
C PHE A 63 1.31 5.88 5.20
N PHE A 64 0.96 4.88 6.00
CA PHE A 64 -0.40 4.36 6.09
C PHE A 64 -1.35 5.33 6.78
N GLU A 65 -0.87 6.11 7.77
CA GLU A 65 -1.66 7.18 8.39
C GLU A 65 -2.08 8.23 7.37
N GLU A 66 -1.17 8.71 6.52
CA GLU A 66 -1.49 9.68 5.48
C GLU A 66 -2.49 9.11 4.45
N MET A 67 -2.38 7.83 4.12
CA MET A 67 -3.39 7.15 3.30
C MET A 67 -4.75 7.12 3.98
N ARG A 68 -4.79 6.76 5.28
CA ARG A 68 -6.04 6.72 6.08
C ARG A 68 -6.67 8.10 6.21
N ASN A 69 -5.89 9.16 6.39
CA ASN A 69 -6.41 10.54 6.49
C ASN A 69 -7.16 11.01 5.23
N ARG A 70 -6.81 10.44 4.07
CA ARG A 70 -7.50 10.69 2.80
C ARG A 70 -8.72 9.82 2.57
N LEU A 71 -8.93 8.81 3.41
CA LEU A 71 -10.03 7.86 3.33
C LEU A 71 -11.00 8.08 4.48
N THR A 72 -12.28 8.25 4.19
CA THR A 72 -13.29 8.41 5.25
C THR A 72 -13.59 7.09 5.98
N HIS A 73 -13.58 5.96 5.28
CA HIS A 73 -13.75 4.63 5.87
C HIS A 73 -13.28 3.53 4.92
N LEU A 74 -12.19 2.82 5.27
CA LEU A 74 -11.70 1.67 4.50
C LEU A 74 -11.49 0.48 5.44
N GLN A 75 -12.34 -0.53 5.30
CA GLN A 75 -12.15 -1.84 5.91
C GLN A 75 -12.07 -2.87 4.78
N SER A 76 -10.86 -3.38 4.54
CA SER A 76 -10.65 -4.43 3.53
C SER A 76 -10.94 -5.80 4.11
N LYS A 77 -11.51 -6.70 3.31
CA LYS A 77 -11.71 -8.10 3.72
C LYS A 77 -10.40 -8.88 3.79
N VAL A 78 -9.47 -8.55 2.89
CA VAL A 78 -8.18 -9.22 2.78
C VAL A 78 -7.08 -8.18 2.69
N PHE A 79 -6.10 -8.32 3.57
CA PHE A 79 -4.80 -7.66 3.46
C PHE A 79 -3.76 -8.72 3.12
N MET A 80 -3.02 -8.51 2.04
CA MET A 80 -2.04 -9.46 1.53
C MET A 80 -0.67 -8.80 1.45
N SER A 81 0.33 -9.45 2.03
CA SER A 81 1.74 -9.09 1.87
C SER A 81 2.62 -10.30 2.18
N ASP A 82 3.81 -10.32 1.61
CA ASP A 82 4.85 -11.32 1.88
C ASP A 82 5.74 -10.95 3.09
N ASP A 83 5.77 -9.67 3.49
CA ASP A 83 6.53 -9.17 4.64
C ASP A 83 5.62 -8.91 5.87
N PRO A 84 5.84 -9.61 7.00
CA PRO A 84 5.08 -9.40 8.24
C PRO A 84 5.13 -7.97 8.81
N SER A 85 6.15 -7.18 8.46
CA SER A 85 6.34 -5.81 8.95
C SER A 85 5.18 -4.90 8.56
N PHE A 86 4.57 -5.12 7.39
CA PHE A 86 3.41 -4.34 6.94
C PHE A 86 2.16 -4.62 7.77
N TRP A 87 1.96 -5.86 8.20
CA TRP A 87 0.84 -6.22 9.07
C TRP A 87 0.92 -5.52 10.42
N ASN A 88 2.14 -5.38 10.97
CA ASN A 88 2.35 -4.68 12.25
C ASN A 88 2.06 -3.17 12.13
N ALA A 89 2.41 -2.55 11.01
CA ALA A 89 2.16 -1.13 10.77
C ALA A 89 0.68 -0.82 10.43
N CYS A 90 -0.10 -1.83 10.03
CA CYS A 90 -1.52 -1.69 9.70
C CYS A 90 -2.47 -1.87 10.89
N LYS A 91 -1.96 -2.16 12.09
CA LYS A 91 -2.75 -2.06 13.34
C LYS A 91 -3.16 -0.62 13.64
#